data_AF-A0A356X4D0-F1
#
_entry.id   AF-A0A356X4D0-F1
#
_cell.length_a   1.000
_cell.length_b   1.000
_cell.length_c   1.000
_cell.angle_alpha   90.00
_cell.angle_beta   90.00
_cell.angle_gamma   90.00
#
_symmetry.space_group_name_H-M   'P 1'
#
loop_
_entity.id
_entity.type
_entity.pdbx_description
1 polymer ?
#
loop_
_entity_poly.entity_id
_entity_poly.type
_entity_poly.pdbx_seq_one_letter_code
_entity_poly.pdbx_strand_id
1 'polypeptide(L)'
;MNAERIKKFSGSIFISGFMASGKSTIGRQMAQELELPFYDLDDVIVEKEGRSINRIFEDDGEAYFREKEWQYLLELTQTTKGVISLGGGALQSQRVVDHLKIYGILVFIDTPFSAIVERVA
;
A
#
# COMPACT_ATOMS: atom_id res chain seq x y z
N MET A 1 0.18 21.92 -3.05
CA MET A 1 -0.39 21.07 -4.12
C MET A 1 -1.90 21.20 -4.06
N ASN A 2 -2.59 21.52 -5.15
CA ASN A 2 -4.00 21.95 -5.12
C ASN A 2 -4.93 20.71 -5.14
N ALA A 3 -5.77 20.52 -4.11
CA ALA A 3 -6.64 19.33 -3.95
C ALA A 3 -7.56 19.09 -5.16
N GLU A 4 -8.00 20.18 -5.80
CA GLU A 4 -8.73 20.19 -7.08
C GLU A 4 -8.03 19.41 -8.21
N ARG A 5 -6.69 19.44 -8.28
CA ARG A 5 -5.92 18.71 -9.30
C ARG A 5 -5.88 17.21 -9.02
N ILE A 6 -5.91 16.81 -7.75
CA ILE A 6 -5.90 15.39 -7.35
C ILE A 6 -7.28 14.78 -7.57
N LYS A 7 -8.38 15.52 -7.30
CA LYS A 7 -9.72 15.06 -7.64
C LYS A 7 -9.90 14.78 -9.15
N LYS A 8 -9.18 15.51 -10.01
CA LYS A 8 -9.15 15.30 -11.47
C LYS A 8 -8.16 14.23 -11.94
N PHE A 9 -7.26 13.75 -11.07
CA PHE A 9 -6.28 12.72 -11.43
C PHE A 9 -7.01 11.39 -11.62
N SER A 10 -6.78 10.67 -12.72
CA SER A 10 -7.49 9.44 -13.06
C SER A 10 -6.84 8.16 -12.52
N GLY A 11 -5.64 8.22 -11.95
CA GLY A 11 -4.95 7.06 -11.35
C GLY A 11 -5.19 6.89 -9.85
N SER A 12 -4.61 5.82 -9.29
CA SER A 12 -4.62 5.55 -7.84
C SER A 12 -3.52 6.32 -7.10
N ILE A 13 -3.67 6.47 -5.79
CA ILE A 13 -2.61 7.01 -4.94
C ILE A 13 -2.04 5.87 -4.11
N PHE A 14 -0.76 5.61 -4.26
CA PHE A 14 -0.05 4.57 -3.54
C PHE A 14 0.72 5.18 -2.38
N ILE A 15 0.59 4.61 -1.19
CA ILE A 15 1.27 5.08 0.00
C ILE A 15 2.32 4.05 0.42
N SER A 16 3.57 4.48 0.47
CA SER A 16 4.69 3.68 0.96
C SER A 16 5.31 4.30 2.21
N GLY A 17 6.12 3.51 2.90
CA GLY A 17 6.72 3.89 4.18
C GLY A 17 6.96 2.66 5.04
N PHE A 18 7.85 2.81 6.03
CA PHE A 18 8.14 1.72 6.95
C PHE A 18 6.91 1.33 7.79
N MET A 19 6.92 0.16 8.41
CA MET A 19 5.88 -0.17 9.40
C MET A 19 5.86 0.89 10.52
N ALA A 20 4.68 1.13 11.10
CA ALA A 20 4.45 2.19 12.08
C ALA A 20 4.76 3.64 11.61
N SER A 21 5.02 3.89 10.32
CA SER A 21 5.18 5.26 9.79
C SER A 21 3.86 6.06 9.77
N GLY A 22 2.71 5.38 9.89
CA GLY A 22 1.39 6.01 9.87
C GLY A 22 0.68 5.95 8.51
N LYS A 23 1.15 5.10 7.58
CA LYS A 23 0.55 4.92 6.25
C LYS A 23 -0.96 4.79 6.27
N SER A 24 -1.51 3.87 7.06
CA SER A 24 -2.94 3.59 7.08
C SER A 24 -3.74 4.76 7.70
N THR A 25 -3.17 5.49 8.66
CA THR A 25 -3.80 6.71 9.22
C THR A 25 -3.87 7.82 8.19
N ILE A 26 -2.74 8.17 7.57
CA ILE A 26 -2.66 9.22 6.55
C ILE A 26 -3.50 8.83 5.32
N GLY A 27 -3.44 7.56 4.92
CA GLY A 27 -4.16 7.04 3.77
C GLY A 27 -5.67 7.09 3.93
N ARG A 28 -6.21 6.71 5.10
CA ARG A 28 -7.65 6.83 5.38
C ARG A 28 -8.12 8.28 5.33
N GLN A 29 -7.36 9.20 5.94
CA GLN A 29 -7.71 10.63 5.89
C GLN A 29 -7.67 11.17 4.45
N MET A 30 -6.62 10.84 3.70
CA MET A 30 -6.50 11.24 2.29
C MET A 30 -7.64 10.68 1.44
N ALA A 31 -8.01 9.41 1.64
CA ALA A 31 -9.11 8.78 0.93
C ALA A 31 -10.45 9.50 1.21
N GLN A 32 -10.68 9.87 2.47
CA GLN A 32 -11.87 10.63 2.88
C GLN A 32 -11.94 12.02 2.21
N GLU A 33 -10.83 12.78 2.22
CA GLU A 33 -10.77 14.11 1.60
C GLU A 33 -10.94 14.08 0.07
N LEU A 34 -10.51 12.98 -0.55
CA LEU A 34 -10.58 12.78 -2.00
C LEU A 34 -11.85 12.03 -2.46
N GLU A 35 -12.69 11.59 -1.53
CA GLU A 35 -13.88 10.77 -1.81
C GLU A 35 -13.52 9.50 -2.61
N LEU A 36 -12.42 8.86 -2.22
CA LEU A 36 -11.94 7.60 -2.79
C LEU A 36 -11.97 6.48 -1.74
N PRO A 37 -12.07 5.20 -2.16
CA PRO A 37 -11.89 4.09 -1.24
C PRO A 37 -10.43 4.01 -0.76
N PHE A 38 -10.24 3.54 0.46
CA PHE A 38 -8.94 3.19 1.02
C PHE A 38 -8.77 1.67 1.05
N TYR A 39 -7.59 1.20 0.65
CA TYR A 39 -7.20 -0.20 0.74
C TYR A 39 -5.86 -0.33 1.45
N ASP A 40 -5.74 -1.27 2.38
CA ASP A 40 -4.44 -1.73 2.88
C ASP A 40 -4.11 -3.05 2.19
N LEU A 41 -3.01 -3.10 1.43
CA LEU A 41 -2.68 -4.26 0.61
C LEU A 41 -2.43 -5.51 1.48
N ASP A 42 -1.90 -5.33 2.68
CA ASP A 42 -1.69 -6.40 3.65
C ASP A 42 -3.05 -7.00 4.10
N ASP A 43 -4.06 -6.16 4.33
CA ASP A 43 -5.41 -6.61 4.67
C ASP A 43 -6.07 -7.35 3.50
N VAL A 44 -5.88 -6.85 2.26
CA VAL A 44 -6.38 -7.52 1.04
C VAL A 44 -5.75 -8.90 0.87
N ILE A 45 -4.44 -9.05 1.13
CA ILE A 45 -3.76 -10.34 1.08
C ILE A 45 -4.38 -11.29 2.11
N VAL A 46 -4.55 -10.84 3.36
CA VAL A 46 -5.14 -11.66 4.43
C VAL A 46 -6.56 -12.10 4.11
N GLU A 47 -7.39 -11.20 3.56
CA GLU A 47 -8.76 -11.52 3.13
C GLU A 47 -8.78 -12.56 2.01
N LYS A 48 -7.93 -12.40 0.99
CA LYS A 48 -7.87 -13.28 -0.19
C LYS A 48 -7.26 -14.66 0.11
N GLU A 49 -6.26 -14.72 0.99
CA GLU A 49 -5.57 -15.96 1.37
C GLU A 49 -6.27 -16.69 2.54
N GLY A 50 -7.15 -16.01 3.28
CA GLY A 50 -7.91 -16.59 4.39
C GLY A 50 -7.05 -16.94 5.62
N ARG A 51 -5.83 -16.41 5.70
CA ARG A 51 -4.86 -16.65 6.78
C ARG A 51 -3.96 -15.43 6.97
N SER A 52 -3.35 -15.32 8.15
CA SER A 52 -2.48 -14.19 8.48
C SER A 52 -1.19 -14.20 7.65
N ILE A 53 -0.59 -13.03 7.45
CA ILE A 53 0.72 -12.90 6.78
C ILE A 53 1.76 -13.82 7.44
N ASN A 54 1.81 -13.87 8.77
CA ASN A 54 2.73 -14.77 9.48
C ASN A 54 2.55 -16.23 9.06
N ARG A 55 1.30 -16.71 8.92
CA ARG A 55 1.03 -18.08 8.44
C ARG A 55 1.46 -18.28 6.99
N ILE A 56 1.25 -17.30 6.12
CA ILE A 56 1.72 -17.36 4.72
C ILE A 56 3.25 -17.50 4.67
N PHE A 57 3.97 -16.72 5.48
CA PHE A 57 5.43 -16.81 5.57
C PHE A 57 5.90 -18.14 6.17
N GLU A 58 5.22 -18.65 7.20
CA GLU A 58 5.54 -19.94 7.83
C GLU A 58 5.32 -21.13 6.88
N ASP A 59 4.21 -21.13 6.15
CA ASP A 59 3.78 -22.26 5.32
C ASP A 59 4.45 -22.26 3.94
N ASP A 60 4.57 -21.09 3.30
CA ASP A 60 4.97 -20.96 1.88
C ASP A 60 6.23 -20.10 1.66
N GLY A 61 6.68 -19.37 2.68
CA GLY A 61 7.86 -18.51 2.62
C GLY A 61 7.64 -17.16 1.95
N GLU A 62 8.66 -16.30 2.06
CA GLU A 62 8.59 -14.92 1.56
C GLU A 62 8.38 -14.83 0.05
N ALA A 63 9.01 -15.71 -0.74
CA ALA A 63 8.89 -15.68 -2.19
C ALA A 63 7.44 -15.83 -2.65
N TYR A 64 6.67 -16.71 -2.00
CA TYR A 64 5.24 -16.86 -2.26
C TYR A 64 4.47 -15.59 -1.87
N PHE A 65 4.71 -15.06 -0.68
CA PHE A 65 4.09 -13.81 -0.23
C PHE A 65 4.31 -12.67 -1.23
N ARG A 66 5.55 -12.50 -1.73
CA ARG A 66 5.88 -11.45 -2.72
C ARG A 66 5.20 -11.65 -4.06
N GLU A 67 4.91 -12.89 -4.46
CA GLU A 67 4.13 -13.15 -5.67
C GLU A 67 2.65 -12.83 -5.46
N LYS A 68 2.09 -13.15 -4.29
CA LYS A 68 0.72 -12.79 -3.92
C LYS A 68 0.52 -11.29 -3.75
N GLU A 69 1.45 -10.62 -3.09
CA GLU A 69 1.48 -9.16 -2.95
C GLU A 69 1.43 -8.49 -4.33
N TRP A 70 2.23 -8.98 -5.28
CA TRP A 70 2.20 -8.50 -6.66
C TRP A 70 0.88 -8.80 -7.37
N GLN A 71 0.39 -10.03 -7.29
CA GLN A 71 -0.85 -10.46 -7.94
C GLN A 71 -2.05 -9.61 -7.48
N TYR A 72 -2.19 -9.39 -6.17
CA TYR A 72 -3.33 -8.64 -5.64
C TYR A 72 -3.19 -7.14 -5.85
N LEU A 73 -1.97 -6.59 -5.88
CA LEU A 73 -1.75 -5.21 -6.31
C LEU A 73 -2.22 -5.00 -7.76
N LEU A 74 -1.90 -5.93 -8.67
CA LEU A 74 -2.37 -5.89 -10.05
C LEU A 74 -3.89 -5.94 -10.14
N GLU A 75 -4.51 -6.90 -9.45
CA GLU A 75 -5.98 -7.04 -9.44
C GLU A 75 -6.66 -5.77 -8.93
N LEU A 76 -6.18 -5.23 -7.81
CA LEU A 76 -6.76 -4.06 -7.16
C LEU A 76 -6.67 -2.81 -8.05
N THR A 77 -5.52 -2.61 -8.69
CA THR A 77 -5.28 -1.44 -9.57
C THR A 77 -5.99 -1.50 -10.91
N GLN A 78 -6.35 -2.69 -11.39
CA GLN A 78 -7.12 -2.86 -12.63
C GLN A 78 -8.62 -2.70 -12.41
N THR A 79 -9.12 -3.06 -11.22
CA THR A 79 -10.56 -3.11 -10.93
C THR A 79 -11.06 -1.86 -10.24
N THR A 80 -10.18 -1.15 -9.52
CA THR A 80 -10.58 -0.01 -8.68
C THR A 80 -9.59 1.14 -8.75
N LYS A 81 -10.09 2.33 -8.46
CA LYS A 81 -9.29 3.51 -8.16
C LYS A 81 -9.41 3.81 -6.68
N GLY A 82 -8.28 4.06 -6.00
CA GLY A 82 -8.31 4.33 -4.58
C GLY A 82 -6.99 4.85 -4.02
N VAL A 83 -6.97 5.04 -2.71
CA VAL A 83 -5.75 5.24 -1.93
C VAL A 83 -5.32 3.87 -1.39
N ILE A 84 -4.14 3.40 -1.81
CA ILE A 84 -3.66 2.04 -1.54
C ILE A 84 -2.40 2.13 -0.69
N SER A 85 -2.48 1.69 0.57
CA SER A 85 -1.33 1.49 1.44
C SER A 85 -0.59 0.21 1.05
N LEU A 86 0.71 0.33 0.80
CA LEU A 86 1.58 -0.79 0.43
C LEU A 86 2.31 -1.33 1.66
N GLY A 87 2.60 -2.64 1.66
CA GLY A 87 3.48 -3.28 2.62
C GLY A 87 4.89 -2.66 2.60
N GLY A 88 5.59 -2.71 3.74
CA GLY A 88 6.91 -2.06 3.88
C GLY A 88 7.98 -2.58 2.92
N GLY A 89 7.83 -3.81 2.41
CA GLY A 89 8.73 -4.44 1.43
C GLY A 89 8.32 -4.27 -0.04
N ALA A 90 7.15 -3.72 -0.34
CA ALA A 90 6.59 -3.73 -1.69
C ALA A 90 7.49 -3.06 -2.74
N LEU A 91 8.21 -1.99 -2.35
CA LEU A 91 9.10 -1.24 -3.25
C LEU A 91 10.45 -1.91 -3.53
N GLN A 92 10.74 -3.07 -2.94
CA GLN A 92 11.96 -3.84 -3.25
C GLN A 92 11.90 -4.46 -4.66
N SER A 93 10.70 -4.56 -5.25
CA SER A 93 10.47 -5.17 -6.55
C SER A 93 10.37 -4.11 -7.65
N GLN A 94 11.26 -4.18 -8.66
CA GLN A 94 11.24 -3.22 -9.77
C GLN A 94 9.92 -3.26 -10.55
N ARG A 95 9.32 -4.44 -10.73
CA ARG A 95 7.99 -4.58 -11.39
C ARG A 95 6.89 -3.82 -10.66
N VAL A 96 6.94 -3.79 -9.32
CA VAL A 96 6.00 -3.00 -8.52
C VAL A 96 6.23 -1.53 -8.84
N VAL A 97 7.47 -1.04 -8.70
CA VAL A 97 7.79 0.37 -8.95
C VAL A 97 7.35 0.85 -10.34
N ASP A 98 7.60 0.05 -11.38
CA ASP A 98 7.23 0.38 -12.75
C ASP A 98 5.71 0.42 -12.95
N HIS A 99 4.98 -0.51 -12.31
CA HIS A 99 3.53 -0.49 -12.27
C HIS A 99 2.99 0.78 -11.61
N LEU A 100 3.48 1.13 -10.42
CA LEU A 100 2.98 2.32 -9.69
C LEU A 100 3.15 3.61 -10.50
N LYS A 101 4.25 3.74 -11.26
CA LYS A 101 4.51 4.91 -12.14
C LYS A 101 3.50 5.05 -13.28
N ILE A 102 2.94 3.93 -13.76
CA ILE A 102 1.99 3.91 -14.86
C ILE A 102 0.57 4.19 -14.34
N TYR A 103 0.21 3.61 -13.19
CA TYR A 103 -1.18 3.56 -12.72
C TYR A 103 -1.51 4.59 -11.63
N GLY A 104 -0.56 5.41 -11.19
CA GLY A 104 -0.82 6.30 -10.07
C GLY A 104 0.29 7.25 -9.66
N ILE A 105 0.11 7.81 -8.47
CA ILE A 105 1.09 8.64 -7.77
C ILE A 105 1.58 7.86 -6.57
N LEU A 106 2.90 7.79 -6.37
CA LEU A 106 3.51 7.22 -5.18
C LEU A 106 3.80 8.34 -4.16
N VAL A 107 3.25 8.21 -2.96
CA VAL A 107 3.48 9.07 -1.79
C VAL A 107 4.29 8.27 -0.77
N PHE A 108 5.51 8.75 -0.49
CA PHE A 108 6.35 8.16 0.54
C PHE A 108 6.18 8.91 1.86
N ILE A 109 5.78 8.20 2.91
CA ILE A 109 5.69 8.72 4.27
C ILE A 109 7.05 8.58 4.93
N ASP A 110 7.84 9.64 4.84
CA ASP A 110 9.14 9.73 5.49
C ASP A 110 8.96 10.01 6.98
N THR A 111 9.21 8.98 7.80
CA THR A 111 9.12 9.07 9.27
C THR A 111 10.49 8.76 9.86
N PRO A 112 11.03 9.63 10.72
CA PRO A 112 12.29 9.36 11.40
C PRO A 112 12.24 8.03 12.16
N PHE A 113 13.33 7.26 12.10
CA PHE A 113 13.40 5.96 12.76
C PHE A 113 13.17 6.03 14.28
N SER A 114 13.59 7.12 14.94
CA SER A 114 13.31 7.34 16.37
C SER A 114 11.81 7.36 16.67
N ALA A 115 11.02 8.06 15.84
CA ALA A 115 9.57 8.11 15.98
C ALA A 115 8.89 6.77 15.65
N ILE A 116 9.50 5.94 14.80
CA ILE A 116 9.03 4.58 14.53
C ILE A 116 9.22 3.71 15.77
N VAL A 117 10.40 3.77 16.41
CA VAL A 117 10.69 3.00 17.62
C VAL A 117 9.73 3.35 18.75
N GLU A 118 9.45 4.64 18.97
CA GLU A 118 8.48 5.11 19.97
C GLU A 118 7.05 4.59 19.75
N ARG A 119 6.68 4.24 18.52
CA ARG A 119 5.33 3.74 18.18
C ARG A 119 5.20 2.22 18.29
N VAL A 120 6.32 1.51 18.27
CA VAL A 120 6.36 0.03 18.30
C VAL A 120 6.73 -0.49 19.69
N ALA A 121 7.43 0.32 20.51
CA ALA A 121 7.73 0.03 21.91
C ALA A 121 6.49 0.08 22.80
#